data_AF-A0A353Z2A1-F1
#
_entry.id   AF-A0A353Z2A1-F1
#
_cell.length_a   1.000
_cell.length_b   1.000
_cell.length_c   1.000
_cell.angle_alpha   90.00
_cell.angle_beta   90.00
_cell.angle_gamma   90.00
#
_symmetry.space_group_name_H-M   'P 1'
#
loop_
_entity.id
_entity.type
_entity.pdbx_description
1 polymer ?
#
loop_
_entity_poly.entity_id
_entity_poly.type
_entity_poly.pdbx_seq_one_letter_code
_entity_poly.pdbx_strand_id
1 'polypeptide(L)'
;GVIYSNTVADLRLLGLAKETADRENLIVDRGLVLNDEGELVPNTTAVDPEEWWNNQDNIEESNTFENTWLKLREARIQYRLPKSIVNKTPFGAINVAAEGRNLFLLYSKVPHIDPEQNVFGASDAGGGIEAGGLPATRSYGFNISLTF
;
A
#
# COMPACT_ATOMS: atom_id res chain seq x y z
N GLY A 1 8.88 -6.14 -10.07
CA GLY A 1 8.26 -5.15 -10.96
C GLY A 1 8.22 -3.82 -10.26
N VAL A 2 7.83 -2.76 -10.96
CA VAL A 2 7.63 -1.43 -10.38
C VAL A 2 6.16 -1.04 -10.44
N ILE A 3 5.76 -0.07 -9.62
CA ILE A 3 4.44 0.53 -9.60
C ILE A 3 4.58 2.04 -9.51
N TYR A 4 3.93 2.75 -10.42
CA TYR A 4 3.73 4.19 -10.32
C TYR A 4 2.47 4.44 -9.50
N SER A 5 2.54 5.36 -8.53
CA SER A 5 1.40 5.77 -7.71
C SER A 5 1.18 7.27 -7.82
N ASN A 6 0.09 7.65 -8.49
CA ASN A 6 -0.38 9.03 -8.52
C ASN A 6 -0.94 9.46 -7.17
N THR A 7 -1.53 8.55 -6.38
CA THR A 7 -2.00 8.88 -5.02
C THR A 7 -0.85 9.32 -4.12
N VAL A 8 0.32 8.68 -4.20
CA VAL A 8 1.50 9.12 -3.44
C VAL A 8 2.00 10.48 -3.93
N ALA A 9 1.99 10.73 -5.24
CA ALA A 9 2.34 12.02 -5.83
C ALA A 9 1.44 13.14 -5.28
N ASP A 10 0.12 12.94 -5.32
CA ASP A 10 -0.87 13.89 -4.80
C ASP A 10 -0.69 14.15 -3.30
N LEU A 11 -0.43 13.11 -2.51
CA LEU A 11 -0.18 13.27 -1.07
C LEU A 11 1.06 14.12 -0.81
N ARG A 12 2.10 14.01 -1.64
CA ARG A 12 3.31 14.83 -1.51
C ARG A 12 3.06 16.27 -1.94
N LEU A 13 2.44 16.45 -3.11
CA LEU A 13 2.09 17.76 -3.66
C LEU A 13 1.22 18.56 -2.69
N LEU A 14 0.23 17.92 -2.08
CA LEU A 14 -0.68 18.56 -1.12
C LEU A 14 -0.10 18.70 0.29
N GLY A 15 1.14 18.24 0.53
CA GLY A 15 1.77 18.30 1.84
C GLY A 15 1.12 17.38 2.90
N LEU A 16 0.43 16.31 2.47
CA LEU A 16 -0.28 15.35 3.32
C LEU A 16 0.54 14.09 3.63
N ALA A 17 1.60 13.83 2.87
CA ALA A 17 2.50 12.71 3.09
C ALA A 17 3.41 12.94 4.30
N LYS A 18 3.88 11.86 4.93
CA LYS A 18 4.75 11.95 6.12
C LYS A 18 6.09 12.63 5.81
N GLU A 19 6.63 12.41 4.62
CA GLU A 19 7.88 12.99 4.14
C GLU A 19 7.80 14.50 3.86
N THR A 20 6.60 15.07 3.70
CA THR A 20 6.39 16.51 3.48
C THR A 20 6.03 17.27 4.76
N ALA A 21 6.21 16.61 5.91
CA ALA A 21 5.92 17.19 7.22
C ALA A 21 6.91 18.31 7.61
N ASP A 22 8.17 18.24 7.15
CA ASP A 22 9.14 19.31 7.34
C ASP A 22 8.97 20.35 6.23
N ARG A 23 8.58 21.57 6.65
CA ARG A 23 8.28 22.69 5.75
C ARG A 23 9.13 23.93 6.07
N GLU A 24 9.99 23.86 7.08
CA GLU A 24 10.78 25.00 7.54
C GLU A 24 12.24 24.90 7.09
N ASN A 25 12.75 23.67 6.92
CA ASN A 25 14.13 23.45 6.51
C ASN A 25 14.23 23.34 4.99
N LEU A 26 15.20 24.03 4.40
CA LEU A 26 15.49 23.93 2.96
C LEU A 26 15.99 22.53 2.60
N ILE A 27 15.64 22.08 1.41
CA ILE A 27 16.04 20.78 0.87
C ILE A 27 17.24 20.98 -0.04
N VAL A 28 18.30 20.19 0.18
CA VAL A 28 19.43 20.06 -0.73
C VAL A 28 19.37 18.66 -1.34
N ASP A 29 19.12 18.61 -2.65
CA ASP A 29 19.09 17.34 -3.36
C ASP A 29 20.47 16.67 -3.38
N ARG A 30 20.48 15.35 -3.25
CA ARG A 30 21.70 14.53 -3.28
C ARG A 30 22.09 14.21 -4.73
N GLY A 31 22.32 15.27 -5.50
CA GLY A 31 22.75 15.21 -6.89
C GLY A 31 24.19 15.70 -7.10
N LEU A 32 24.67 15.56 -8.33
CA LEU A 32 25.92 16.16 -8.79
C LEU A 32 25.57 17.29 -9.78
N VAL A 33 26.29 18.40 -9.69
CA VAL A 33 26.23 19.53 -10.63
C VAL A 33 27.58 19.69 -11.31
N LEU A 34 27.57 20.18 -12.54
CA LEU A 34 28.80 20.51 -13.24
C LEU A 34 29.29 21.88 -12.77
N ASN A 35 30.53 22.00 -12.32
CA ASN A 35 31.14 23.31 -12.06
C ASN A 35 31.58 23.99 -13.37
N ASP A 36 32.04 25.23 -13.28
CA ASP A 36 32.53 26.02 -14.42
C ASP A 36 33.75 25.37 -15.10
N GLU A 37 34.46 24.50 -14.38
CA GLU A 37 35.59 23.71 -14.85
C GLU A 37 35.21 22.37 -15.53
N GLY A 38 33.92 22.01 -15.56
CA GLY A 38 33.44 20.78 -16.18
C GLY A 38 33.55 19.52 -15.31
N GLU A 39 33.80 19.66 -14.01
CA GLU A 39 33.86 18.58 -13.02
C GLU A 39 32.50 18.39 -12.32
N LEU A 40 32.15 17.13 -12.03
CA LEU A 40 30.96 16.79 -11.25
C LEU A 40 31.23 17.00 -9.76
N VAL A 41 30.60 18.02 -9.17
CA VAL A 41 30.68 18.34 -7.75
C VAL A 41 29.33 18.12 -7.05
N PRO A 42 29.29 17.81 -5.75
CA PRO A 42 28.02 17.70 -5.02
C PRO A 42 27.16 18.95 -5.13
N ASN A 43 25.86 18.77 -5.36
CA ASN A 43 24.91 19.87 -5.32
C ASN A 43 24.83 20.48 -3.91
N THR A 44 24.91 21.80 -3.82
CA THR A 44 24.77 22.57 -2.56
C THR A 44 23.65 23.59 -2.62
N THR A 45 22.93 23.66 -3.74
CA THR A 45 21.79 24.57 -3.92
C THR A 45 20.64 24.11 -3.05
N ALA A 46 20.24 24.97 -2.11
CA ALA A 46 19.12 24.74 -1.23
C ALA A 46 17.83 25.29 -1.87
N VAL A 47 16.77 24.49 -1.85
CA VAL A 47 15.47 24.80 -2.44
C VAL A 47 14.39 24.78 -1.36
N ASP A 48 13.39 25.64 -1.49
CA ASP A 48 12.23 25.64 -0.59
C ASP A 48 11.47 24.30 -0.71
N PRO A 49 11.00 23.71 0.41
CA PRO A 49 10.23 22.46 0.37
C PRO A 49 9.02 22.50 -0.56
N GLU A 50 8.29 23.61 -0.63
CA GLU A 50 7.12 23.75 -1.51
C GLU A 50 7.56 23.67 -2.98
N GLU A 51 8.59 24.43 -3.36
CA GLU A 51 9.15 24.39 -4.72
C GLU A 51 9.71 23.00 -5.06
N TRP A 52 10.39 22.36 -4.11
CA TRP A 52 10.91 21.01 -4.27
C TRP A 52 9.80 20.01 -4.58
N TRP A 53 8.77 19.91 -3.74
CA TRP A 53 7.71 18.93 -3.92
C TRP A 53 6.85 19.20 -5.17
N ASN A 54 6.64 20.48 -5.54
CA ASN A 54 6.01 20.83 -6.82
C ASN A 54 6.82 20.33 -8.03
N ASN A 55 8.16 20.45 -7.97
CA ASN A 55 9.01 19.92 -9.04
C ASN A 55 9.03 18.38 -9.06
N GLN A 56 9.03 17.72 -7.90
CA GLN A 56 9.01 16.26 -7.80
C GLN A 56 7.74 15.63 -8.39
N ASP A 57 6.61 16.33 -8.36
CA ASP A 57 5.36 15.86 -8.99
C ASP A 57 5.50 15.71 -10.52
N ASN A 58 6.34 16.54 -11.15
CA ASN A 58 6.64 16.49 -12.58
C ASN A 58 7.70 15.42 -12.95
N ILE A 59 8.14 14.60 -11.99
CA ILE A 59 9.15 13.55 -12.18
C ILE A 59 8.50 12.19 -11.87
N GLU A 60 8.29 11.38 -12.89
CA GLU A 60 7.57 10.11 -12.78
C GLU A 60 8.36 9.08 -11.96
N GLU A 61 9.69 9.11 -12.05
CA GLU A 61 10.58 8.23 -11.27
C GLU A 61 10.40 8.45 -9.76
N SER A 62 10.18 9.70 -9.33
CA SER A 62 10.01 10.05 -7.92
C SER A 62 8.78 9.41 -7.28
N ASN A 63 7.79 9.03 -8.09
CA ASN A 63 6.56 8.38 -7.66
C ASN A 63 6.43 6.94 -8.20
N THR A 64 7.55 6.37 -8.67
CA THR A 64 7.67 4.97 -9.09
C THR A 64 8.41 4.18 -8.03
N PHE A 65 7.78 3.12 -7.53
CA PHE A 65 8.28 2.32 -6.42
C PHE A 65 8.49 0.86 -6.82
N GLU A 66 9.37 0.17 -6.11
CA GLU A 66 9.48 -1.28 -6.23
C GLU A 66 8.20 -1.92 -5.71
N ASN A 67 7.52 -2.70 -6.55
CA ASN A 67 6.25 -3.35 -6.22
C ASN A 67 6.50 -4.65 -5.44
N THR A 68 7.10 -4.53 -4.26
CA THR A 68 7.39 -5.66 -3.36
C THR A 68 6.67 -5.45 -2.03
N TRP A 69 5.81 -6.40 -1.70
CA TRP A 69 4.98 -6.34 -0.51
C TRP A 69 4.56 -7.74 -0.07
N LEU A 70 4.14 -7.86 1.19
CA LEU A 70 3.65 -9.09 1.80
C LEU A 70 2.35 -8.77 2.54
N LYS A 71 1.29 -9.54 2.27
CA LYS A 71 -0.03 -9.34 2.86
C LYS A 71 -0.62 -10.64 3.39
N LEU A 72 -1.16 -10.59 4.62
CA LEU A 72 -2.05 -11.62 5.13
C LEU A 72 -3.43 -11.40 4.51
N ARG A 73 -3.67 -12.04 3.36
CA ARG A 73 -4.93 -11.89 2.62
C ARG A 73 -6.10 -12.53 3.34
N GLU A 74 -6.01 -13.80 3.72
CA GLU A 74 -7.14 -14.52 4.30
C GLU A 74 -6.69 -15.41 5.45
N ALA A 75 -7.47 -15.44 6.52
CA ALA A 75 -7.30 -16.40 7.61
C ALA A 75 -8.67 -16.90 8.09
N ARG A 76 -8.74 -18.19 8.43
CA ARG A 76 -9.96 -18.83 8.92
C ARG A 76 -9.64 -19.81 10.03
N ILE A 77 -10.35 -19.68 11.14
CA ILE A 77 -10.30 -20.63 12.26
C ILE A 77 -11.66 -21.29 12.34
N GLN A 78 -11.69 -22.61 12.34
CA GLN A 78 -12.92 -23.39 12.43
C GLN A 78 -12.83 -24.37 13.60
N TYR A 79 -13.91 -24.45 14.36
CA TYR A 79 -14.11 -25.42 15.42
C TYR A 79 -15.30 -26.31 15.09
N ARG A 80 -15.07 -27.63 15.08
CA ARG A 80 -16.12 -28.63 14.96
C ARG A 80 -16.55 -29.05 16.36
N LEU A 81 -17.84 -28.92 16.65
CA LEU A 81 -18.36 -29.34 17.95
C LEU A 81 -18.21 -30.86 18.11
N PRO A 82 -17.86 -31.33 19.32
CA PRO A 82 -17.71 -32.75 19.58
C PRO A 82 -19.05 -33.48 19.48
N LYS A 83 -19.02 -34.72 18.97
CA LYS A 83 -20.21 -35.55 18.77
C LYS A 83 -21.05 -35.73 20.03
N SER A 84 -20.43 -35.74 21.21
CA SER A 84 -21.13 -35.86 22.50
C SER A 84 -22.13 -34.72 22.77
N ILE A 85 -21.87 -33.53 22.22
CA ILE A 85 -22.76 -32.37 22.29
C ILE A 85 -23.77 -32.42 21.14
N VAL A 86 -23.27 -32.68 19.92
CA VAL A 86 -24.09 -32.67 18.70
C VAL A 86 -25.19 -33.74 18.73
N ASN A 87 -24.91 -34.94 19.26
CA ASN A 87 -25.88 -36.03 19.39
C ASN A 87 -27.07 -35.71 20.32
N LYS A 88 -27.02 -34.61 21.08
CA LYS A 88 -28.14 -34.11 21.90
C LYS A 88 -29.02 -33.09 21.15
N THR A 89 -28.76 -32.88 19.87
CA THR A 89 -29.43 -31.90 19.00
C THR A 89 -29.96 -32.61 17.74
N PRO A 90 -30.87 -32.02 16.97
CA PRO A 90 -31.39 -32.64 15.74
C PRO A 90 -30.41 -32.55 14.55
N PHE A 91 -29.14 -32.21 14.79
CA PHE A 91 -28.13 -31.99 13.75
C PHE A 91 -27.09 -33.11 13.75
N GLY A 92 -26.60 -33.48 12.56
CA GLY A 92 -25.50 -34.44 12.39
C GLY A 92 -24.11 -33.85 12.67
N ALA A 93 -23.90 -32.56 12.36
CA ALA A 93 -22.65 -31.84 12.60
C ALA A 93 -22.92 -30.34 12.77
N ILE A 94 -22.17 -29.72 13.69
CA ILE A 94 -22.17 -28.28 13.91
C ILE A 94 -20.72 -27.81 13.79
N ASN A 95 -20.44 -26.93 12.83
CA ASN A 95 -19.15 -26.28 12.70
C ASN A 95 -19.33 -24.77 12.84
N VAL A 96 -18.47 -24.17 13.64
CA VAL A 96 -18.42 -22.72 13.84
C VAL A 96 -17.08 -22.23 13.32
N ALA A 97 -17.08 -21.14 12.55
CA ALA A 97 -15.86 -20.55 12.04
C ALA A 97 -15.87 -19.03 12.13
N ALA A 98 -14.69 -18.48 12.38
CA ALA A 98 -14.40 -17.08 12.19
C ALA A 98 -13.42 -16.94 11.01
N GLU A 99 -13.68 -15.99 10.13
CA GLU A 99 -12.86 -15.74 8.94
C GLU A 99 -12.58 -14.25 8.80
N GLY A 100 -11.50 -13.91 8.10
CA GLY A 100 -11.20 -12.53 7.76
C GLY A 100 -10.48 -12.43 6.44
N ARG A 101 -10.70 -11.30 5.75
CA ARG A 101 -10.12 -10.99 4.44
C ARG A 101 -9.44 -9.62 4.48
N ASN A 102 -8.35 -9.50 3.73
CA ASN A 102 -7.43 -8.36 3.69
C ASN A 102 -6.96 -7.92 5.08
N LEU A 103 -6.49 -8.88 5.89
CA LEU A 103 -6.22 -8.68 7.31
C LEU A 103 -5.08 -7.70 7.58
N PHE A 104 -3.90 -7.90 6.98
CA PHE A 104 -2.74 -7.05 7.25
C PHE A 104 -1.81 -6.95 6.05
N LEU A 105 -1.37 -5.73 5.73
CA LEU A 105 -0.19 -5.48 4.90
C LEU A 105 1.03 -5.51 5.82
N LEU A 106 1.75 -6.61 5.81
CA LEU A 106 2.85 -6.90 6.73
C LEU A 106 4.15 -6.19 6.32
N TYR A 107 4.33 -6.00 5.02
CA TYR A 107 5.48 -5.32 4.42
C TYR A 107 5.07 -4.68 3.11
N SER A 108 5.58 -3.49 2.82
CA SER A 108 5.44 -2.83 1.52
C SER A 108 6.60 -1.88 1.28
N LYS A 109 7.18 -1.92 0.08
CA LYS A 109 8.09 -0.89 -0.42
C LYS A 109 7.34 0.31 -1.03
N VAL A 110 6.05 0.15 -1.27
CA VAL A 110 5.18 1.20 -1.80
C VAL A 110 4.60 1.97 -0.61
N PRO A 111 4.88 3.28 -0.48
CA PRO A 111 4.44 4.07 0.66
C PRO A 111 2.95 4.42 0.57
N HIS A 112 2.32 4.63 1.71
CA HIS A 112 0.96 5.20 1.91
C HIS A 112 -0.24 4.44 1.33
N ILE A 113 -0.04 3.55 0.36
CA ILE A 113 -1.11 2.84 -0.35
C ILE A 113 -1.01 1.32 -0.21
N ASP A 114 -2.11 0.63 -0.51
CA ASP A 114 -2.14 -0.82 -0.69
C ASP A 114 -1.79 -1.15 -2.16
N PRO A 115 -0.64 -1.77 -2.44
CA PRO A 115 -0.13 -1.98 -3.80
C PRO A 115 -0.88 -3.02 -4.62
N GLU A 116 -1.96 -3.61 -4.07
CA GLU A 116 -2.90 -4.45 -4.81
C GLU A 116 -3.90 -3.66 -5.66
N GLN A 117 -4.01 -2.34 -5.45
CA GLN A 117 -4.86 -1.48 -6.26
C GLN A 117 -4.16 -1.14 -7.59
N ASN A 118 -4.94 -1.13 -8.67
CA ASN A 118 -4.51 -0.62 -9.95
C ASN A 118 -5.69 0.02 -10.69
N VAL A 119 -5.40 0.89 -11.67
CA VAL A 119 -6.43 1.61 -12.43
C VAL A 119 -7.09 0.70 -13.49
N PHE A 120 -6.38 -0.33 -13.97
CA PHE A 120 -6.76 -1.13 -15.14
C PHE A 120 -7.39 -2.50 -14.80
N GLY A 121 -7.74 -2.71 -13.54
CA GLY A 121 -8.30 -3.96 -13.03
C GLY A 121 -7.39 -5.16 -13.22
N ALA A 122 -8.00 -6.35 -13.41
CA ALA A 122 -7.27 -7.59 -13.61
C ALA A 122 -6.62 -7.73 -15.01
N SER A 123 -6.71 -6.70 -15.86
CA SER A 123 -6.13 -6.74 -17.20
C SER A 123 -4.65 -6.33 -17.15
N ASP A 124 -3.80 -7.09 -17.85
CA ASP A 124 -2.36 -6.82 -17.94
C ASP A 124 -2.01 -5.50 -18.67
N ALA A 125 -2.98 -4.90 -19.38
CA ALA A 125 -2.74 -3.76 -20.27
C ALA A 125 -2.34 -2.45 -19.53
N GLY A 126 -2.37 -2.43 -18.20
CA GLY A 126 -1.90 -1.29 -17.40
C GLY A 126 -1.53 -1.68 -15.96
N GLY A 127 -1.05 -2.91 -15.76
CA GLY A 127 -0.53 -3.34 -14.46
C GLY A 127 0.63 -2.45 -14.03
N GLY A 128 0.61 -2.01 -12.75
CA GLY A 128 1.67 -1.16 -12.20
C GLY A 128 1.39 0.35 -12.24
N ILE A 129 0.15 0.76 -12.51
CA ILE A 129 -0.30 2.14 -12.29
C ILE A 129 -1.43 2.13 -11.25
N GLU A 130 -1.22 2.88 -10.18
CA GLU A 130 -2.23 3.21 -9.17
C GLU A 130 -2.55 4.71 -9.26
N ALA A 131 -3.84 5.05 -9.25
CA ALA A 131 -4.30 6.44 -9.23
C ALA A 131 -5.66 6.55 -8.56
N GLY A 132 -5.71 7.22 -7.40
CA GLY A 132 -6.93 7.58 -6.70
C GLY A 132 -7.77 6.37 -6.24
N GLY A 133 -7.15 5.21 -6.03
CA GLY A 133 -7.86 4.01 -5.59
C GLY A 133 -8.51 4.20 -4.23
N LEU A 134 -9.72 3.68 -4.05
CA LEU A 134 -10.33 3.66 -2.71
C LEU A 134 -9.47 2.80 -1.77
N PRO A 135 -9.33 3.20 -0.49
CA PRO A 135 -8.62 2.41 0.49
C PRO A 135 -9.16 0.97 0.56
N ALA A 136 -8.25 0.00 0.58
CA ALA A 136 -8.62 -1.41 0.63
C ALA A 136 -9.41 -1.71 1.91
N THR A 137 -10.53 -2.44 1.77
CA THR A 137 -11.36 -2.82 2.90
C THR A 137 -10.81 -4.07 3.58
N ARG A 138 -10.86 -4.06 4.92
CA ARG A 138 -10.63 -5.23 5.78
C ARG A 138 -11.98 -5.74 6.27
N SER A 139 -12.23 -7.05 6.13
CA SER A 139 -13.48 -7.65 6.58
C SER A 139 -13.26 -8.83 7.50
N TYR A 140 -14.23 -9.03 8.40
CA TYR A 140 -14.31 -10.16 9.31
C TYR A 140 -15.68 -10.80 9.16
N GLY A 141 -15.74 -12.12 9.21
CA GLY A 141 -16.95 -12.92 9.03
C GLY A 141 -17.06 -14.00 10.09
N PHE A 142 -18.29 -14.41 10.36
CA PHE A 142 -18.60 -15.53 11.22
C PHE A 142 -19.54 -16.47 10.49
N ASN A 143 -19.25 -17.76 10.55
CA ASN A 143 -19.99 -18.80 9.81
C ASN A 143 -20.40 -19.92 10.77
N ILE A 144 -21.67 -20.32 10.71
CA ILE A 144 -22.19 -21.53 11.35
C ILE A 144 -22.69 -22.45 10.24
N SER A 145 -22.17 -23.68 10.21
CA SER A 145 -22.57 -24.72 9.27
C SER A 145 -23.19 -25.89 10.02
N LEU A 146 -24.41 -26.25 9.63
CA LEU A 146 -25.22 -27.31 10.22
C LEU A 146 -25.47 -28.38 9.16
N THR A 147 -25.39 -29.66 9.54
CA THR A 147 -25.91 -30.77 8.74
C THR A 147 -27.06 -31.42 9.48
N PHE A 148 -28.06 -31.91 8.75
CA PHE A 148 -29.23 -32.59 9.29
C PHE A 148 -29.01 -34.10 9.30
#